data_AF-A0A8T1AKY3-F1
#
_entry.id   AF-A0A8T1AKY3-F1
#
_cell.length_a   1.000
_cell.length_b   1.000
_cell.length_c   1.000
_cell.angle_alpha   90.00
_cell.angle_beta   90.00
_cell.angle_gamma   90.00
#
_symmetry.space_group_name_H-M   'P 1'
#
loop_
_entity.id
_entity.type
_entity.pdbx_description
1 polymer ?
#
loop_
_entity_poly.entity_id
_entity_poly.type
_entity_poly.pdbx_seq_one_letter_code
_entity_poly.pdbx_strand_id
1 'polypeptide(L)' 'MTSRYKPELVKFMSYKDDIVYDKDRVFTTEELLQITPDYLCRWMSQ' A
#
# COMPACT_ATOMS: atom_id res chain seq x y z
N MET A 1 -6.68 -2.72 16.94
CA MET A 1 -5.28 -2.22 16.96
C MET A 1 -4.67 -2.01 15.56
N THR A 2 -5.46 -1.87 14.49
CA THR A 2 -4.95 -1.89 13.10
C THR A 2 -5.65 -0.89 12.16
N SER A 3 -6.23 0.21 12.67
CA SER A 3 -6.97 1.14 11.79
C SER A 3 -6.12 2.29 11.23
N ARG A 4 -5.01 2.66 11.88
CA ARG A 4 -4.23 3.83 11.46
C ARG A 4 -3.43 3.62 10.18
N TYR A 5 -2.88 2.42 10.00
CA TYR A 5 -2.01 2.10 8.86
C TYR A 5 -2.78 1.57 7.66
N LYS A 6 -4.03 1.12 7.83
CA LYS A 6 -4.81 0.56 6.72
C LYS A 6 -5.07 1.58 5.60
N PRO A 7 -5.50 2.83 5.88
CA PRO A 7 -5.68 3.83 4.84
C PRO A 7 -4.38 4.19 4.11
N GLU A 8 -3.28 4.35 4.86
CA GLU A 8 -1.97 4.65 4.29
C GLU A 8 -1.47 3.51 3.40
N LEU A 9 -1.67 2.26 3.84
CA LEU A 9 -1.33 1.08 3.06
C LEU A 9 -2.17 0.97 1.78
N VAL A 10 -3.48 1.23 1.86
CA VAL A 10 -4.36 1.25 0.67
C VAL A 10 -3.88 2.31 -0.32
N LYS A 11 -3.55 3.51 0.16
CA LYS A 11 -3.00 4.60 -0.68
C LYS A 11 -1.67 4.21 -1.31
N PHE A 12 -0.76 3.63 -0.54
CA PHE A 12 0.54 3.18 -1.01
C PHE A 12 0.43 2.07 -2.07
N MET A 13 -0.39 1.05 -1.81
CA MET A 13 -0.59 -0.06 -2.75
C MET A 13 -1.26 0.44 -4.03
N SER A 14 -2.20 1.39 -3.93
CA SER A 14 -2.83 2.00 -5.10
C SER A 14 -1.82 2.76 -5.96
N TYR A 15 -0.85 3.44 -5.33
CA TYR A 15 0.26 4.08 -6.03
C TYR A 15 1.19 3.06 -6.72
N LYS A 16 1.54 1.96 -6.03
CA LYS A 16 2.45 0.93 -6.54
C LYS A 16 1.88 0.22 -7.76
N ASP A 17 0.63 -0.22 -7.67
CA ASP A 17 0.01 -1.11 -8.66
C ASP A 17 -0.85 -0.35 -9.69
N ASP A 18 -0.99 0.97 -9.54
CA ASP A 18 -1.88 1.86 -10.33
C ASP A 18 -3.34 1.39 -10.34
N ILE A 19 -3.77 0.78 -9.22
CA ILE A 19 -5.12 0.22 -9.05
C ILE A 19 -5.77 0.86 -7.84
N VAL A 20 -7.00 1.34 -7.98
CA VAL A 20 -7.78 1.80 -6.84
C VAL A 20 -8.28 0.60 -6.04
N TYR A 21 -7.74 0.43 -4.83
CA TYR A 21 -8.18 -0.60 -3.91
C TYR A 21 -9.34 -0.13 -3.03
N ASP A 22 -10.29 -1.02 -2.78
CA ASP A 22 -11.33 -0.76 -1.79
C ASP A 22 -10.71 -0.62 -0.38
N LYS A 23 -11.28 0.28 0.42
CA LYS A 23 -10.86 0.54 1.81
C LYS A 23 -10.97 -0.69 2.72
N ASP A 24 -11.81 -1.65 2.35
CA ASP A 24 -12.00 -2.91 3.04
C ASP A 24 -11.17 -4.05 2.43
N ARG A 25 -10.38 -3.80 1.38
CA ARG A 25 -9.43 -4.77 0.83
C ARG A 25 -8.49 -5.28 1.92
N VAL A 26 -8.37 -6.61 1.96
CA VAL A 26 -7.39 -7.31 2.77
C VAL A 26 -6.25 -7.70 1.85
N PHE A 27 -5.07 -7.13 2.09
CA PHE A 27 -3.86 -7.49 1.34
C PHE A 27 -3.32 -8.84 1.82
N THR A 28 -2.88 -9.68 0.90
CA THR A 28 -2.21 -10.93 1.24
C THR A 28 -0.78 -10.66 1.68
N THR A 29 -0.19 -11.58 2.43
CA THR A 29 1.24 -11.49 2.80
C THR A 29 2.14 -11.38 1.58
N GLU A 30 1.81 -12.07 0.49
CA GLU A 30 2.59 -12.04 -0.75
C GLU A 30 2.56 -10.65 -1.40
N GLU A 31 1.41 -9.98 -1.44
CA GLU A 31 1.29 -8.61 -1.94
C GLU A 31 2.15 -7.63 -1.11
N LEU A 32 2.17 -7.82 0.22
CA LEU A 32 2.96 -6.99 1.15
C LEU A 32 4.47 -7.23 1.01
N LEU A 33 4.88 -8.47 0.70
CA LEU A 33 6.29 -8.81 0.50
C LEU A 33 6.87 -8.23 -0.81
N GLN A 34 6.02 -7.87 -1.76
CA GLN A 34 6.46 -7.20 -3.01
C GLN A 34 6.73 -5.70 -2.84
N ILE A 35 6.50 -5.14 -1.66
CA ILE A 35 6.78 -3.73 -1.38
C ILE A 35 8.30 -3.53 -1.30
N THR A 36 8.85 -2.81 -2.27
CA THR A 36 10.29 -2.48 -2.32
C THR A 36 10.57 -1.11 -1.70
N PRO A 37 11.79 -0.88 -1.19
CA PRO A 37 12.21 0.45 -0.70
C PRO A 37 12.08 1.55 -1.76
N ASP A 38 12.30 1.24 -3.04
CA ASP A 38 12.15 2.20 -4.14
C ASP A 38 10.70 2.70 -4.27
N TYR A 39 9.71 1.79 -4.20
CA TYR A 39 8.30 2.18 -4.21
C TYR A 39 7.95 3.08 -3.03
N LEU A 40 8.47 2.77 -1.83
CA LEU A 40 8.28 3.59 -0.63
C LEU A 40 8.91 4.99 -0.78
N CYS A 41 10.15 5.05 -1.25
CA CYS A 41 10.84 6.32 -1.47
C CYS A 41 10.10 7.22 -2.47
N ARG A 42 9.63 6.64 -3.58
CA ARG A 42 8.88 7.40 -4.59
C ARG A 42 7.54 7.88 -4.08
N TRP A 43 6.78 7.05 -3.35
CA TRP A 43 5.52 7.44 -2.73
C TRP A 43 5.69 8.56 -1.69
N MET A 44 6.74 8.51 -0.87
CA MET A 44 7.04 9.57 0.10
C MET A 44 7.53 10.88 -0.52
N SER A 45 8.00 10.83 -1.77
CA SER A 45 8.53 11.99 -2.51
C SER A 45 7.51 12.64 -3.45
N GLN A 46 6.27 12.14 -3.45
CA GLN A 46 5.15 12.64 -4.26
C GLN A 46 4.40 13.76 -3.54
#